data_AF-A0A7S1FWU6-F1
#
_entry.id   AF-A0A7S1FWU6-F1
#
_cell.length_a   1.000
_cell.length_b   1.000
_cell.length_c   1.000
_cell.angle_alpha   90.00
_cell.angle_beta   90.00
_cell.angle_gamma   90.00
#
_symmetry.space_group_name_H-M   'P 1'
#
loop_
_entity.id
_entity.type
_entity.pdbx_description
1 polymer ?
#
loop_
_entity_poly.entity_id
_entity_poly.type
_entity_poly.pdbx_seq_one_letter_code
_entity_poly.pdbx_strand_id
1 'polypeptide(L)'
;MHSNYSFHLILANSNMKAINISRILIVLQVLLASGYGAARLNPSNNPNRNHDGNDIDRSVSRRSQTVSTPCLSSFEYRVEGSMCNISSLTSAVSNGLAEHFPNCEHGVEHEIQLLFPGPGGADGALSAACETAEKLISVTDTLPFHSVLGKHPLFIKEFFDGGTYWNQEVVTDDAPQTKTSITTDPGILIEHLMSSVAKTKPLALPEGSNFESCSLDTIVCCYVADKTFNQELISNTDVCYHDLRASPGSNHVKMGYAIFDKPGDLDGATCTGFTWTNDNFLSKLFRGNTLLSISLYDSLIKEGHTRNVPGAPMCACAEQMPVIEKADCQQVTGKSGMTFKYSLAEGLNVAFDWSEIQFEACKNLEEELDLVEYFSVTTNTSKEKRLTKHIVGADQCHSATTKFLYSEGLQRLDFQ
;
A
#
# COMPACT_ATOMS: atom_id res chain seq x y z
N MET A 1 48.55 28.51 13.26
CA MET A 1 48.67 27.06 13.01
C MET A 1 47.29 26.47 13.30
N HIS A 2 46.45 25.91 12.43
CA HIS A 2 46.26 25.61 11.01
C HIS A 2 44.72 25.44 10.92
N SER A 3 43.95 25.60 9.86
CA SER A 3 44.02 26.18 8.52
C SER A 3 42.54 26.29 8.13
N ASN A 4 42.15 27.42 7.54
CA ASN A 4 40.84 27.62 6.92
C ASN A 4 40.64 26.64 5.75
N TYR A 5 39.44 26.10 5.59
CA TYR A 5 38.92 25.65 4.30
C TYR A 5 37.46 26.06 4.15
N SER A 6 37.27 27.17 3.43
CA SER A 6 36.03 27.53 2.76
C SER A 6 35.84 26.60 1.56
N PHE A 7 34.69 25.93 1.47
CA PHE A 7 34.24 25.29 0.24
C PHE A 7 33.11 26.12 -0.36
N HIS A 8 33.43 26.79 -1.47
CA HIS A 8 32.47 27.32 -2.43
C HIS A 8 31.82 26.16 -3.18
N LEU A 9 30.50 26.05 -3.12
CA LEU A 9 29.74 25.16 -4.00
C LEU A 9 29.45 25.93 -5.30
N ILE A 10 30.14 25.54 -6.37
CA ILE A 10 29.89 26.01 -7.73
C ILE A 10 28.74 25.18 -8.31
N LEU A 11 27.69 25.86 -8.75
CA LEU A 11 26.61 25.30 -9.56
C LEU A 11 27.20 24.82 -10.90
N ALA A 12 27.33 23.51 -11.06
CA ALA A 12 27.60 22.87 -12.35
C ALA A 12 26.29 22.34 -12.93
N ASN A 13 25.78 23.11 -13.88
CA ASN A 13 24.75 22.70 -14.83
C ASN A 13 25.32 21.56 -15.71
N SER A 14 24.65 20.41 -15.79
CA SER A 14 25.02 19.32 -16.71
C SER A 14 23.80 18.48 -17.05
N ASN A 15 23.38 18.62 -18.30
CA ASN A 15 22.46 17.77 -19.05
C ASN A 15 22.65 16.27 -18.74
N MET A 16 21.67 15.63 -18.11
CA MET A 16 21.55 14.17 -18.12
C MET A 16 20.83 13.73 -19.40
N LYS A 17 21.64 13.31 -20.37
CA LYS A 17 21.23 12.49 -21.51
C LYS A 17 20.70 11.15 -21.02
N ALA A 18 19.68 10.66 -21.73
CA ALA A 18 19.09 9.34 -21.65
C ALA A 18 20.13 8.23 -21.39
N ILE A 19 19.95 7.49 -20.30
CA ILE A 19 20.68 6.25 -20.04
C ILE A 19 19.90 5.10 -20.66
N ASN A 20 20.62 4.38 -21.50
CA ASN A 20 20.18 3.34 -22.41
C ASN A 20 19.84 2.04 -21.64
N ILE A 21 18.56 1.63 -21.68
CA ILE A 21 18.02 0.42 -21.05
C ILE A 21 18.41 -0.81 -21.90
N SER A 22 19.66 -1.27 -21.79
CA SER A 22 20.11 -2.48 -22.49
C SER A 22 21.12 -3.32 -21.70
N ARG A 23 21.18 -3.19 -20.37
CA ARG A 23 22.12 -3.97 -19.53
C ARG A 23 21.56 -4.56 -18.24
N ILE A 24 20.25 -4.80 -18.17
CA ILE A 24 19.62 -5.56 -17.08
C ILE A 24 19.13 -6.89 -17.65
N LEU A 25 20.06 -7.76 -18.05
CA LEU A 25 19.77 -9.11 -18.55
C LEU A 25 20.74 -10.18 -18.01
N ILE A 26 21.55 -9.84 -17.00
CA ILE A 26 22.60 -10.75 -16.49
C ILE A 26 22.38 -11.16 -15.02
N VAL A 27 21.45 -10.56 -14.28
CA VAL A 27 21.28 -10.88 -12.85
C VAL A 27 20.25 -12.00 -12.58
N LEU A 28 19.47 -12.43 -13.59
CA LEU A 28 18.37 -13.39 -13.37
C LEU A 28 18.72 -14.89 -13.52
N GLN A 29 19.96 -15.25 -13.90
CA GLN A 29 20.32 -16.67 -14.11
C GLN A 29 20.78 -17.43 -12.85
N VAL A 30 20.86 -16.79 -11.68
CA VAL A 30 21.42 -17.44 -10.46
C VAL A 30 20.33 -18.00 -9.52
N LEU A 31 19.05 -17.72 -9.73
CA LEU A 31 17.97 -18.11 -8.79
C LEU A 31 17.10 -19.30 -9.20
N LEU A 32 17.31 -19.91 -10.38
CA LEU A 32 16.51 -21.07 -10.84
C LEU A 32 17.18 -22.45 -10.67
N ALA A 33 18.27 -22.53 -9.89
CA ALA A 33 18.99 -23.78 -9.65
C ALA A 33 18.83 -24.32 -8.22
N SER A 34 17.59 -24.52 -7.75
CA SER A 34 17.33 -25.41 -6.62
C SER A 34 15.86 -25.82 -6.54
N GLY A 35 15.55 -27.06 -6.89
CA GLY A 35 14.30 -27.69 -6.45
C GLY A 35 13.57 -28.58 -7.44
N TYR A 36 14.20 -29.62 -7.99
CA TYR A 36 13.47 -30.80 -8.46
C TYR A 36 14.19 -32.08 -8.01
N GLY A 37 13.75 -32.62 -6.88
CA GLY A 37 14.09 -33.95 -6.41
C GLY A 37 13.23 -35.00 -7.11
N ALA A 38 13.87 -35.86 -7.90
CA ALA A 38 13.24 -36.97 -8.59
C ALA A 38 13.04 -38.17 -7.65
N ALA A 39 11.80 -38.66 -7.51
CA ALA A 39 11.51 -39.96 -6.92
C ALA A 39 11.40 -41.02 -8.03
N ARG A 40 12.37 -41.95 -8.05
CA ARG A 40 12.34 -43.20 -8.81
C ARG A 40 11.63 -44.27 -7.99
N LEU A 41 10.72 -45.04 -8.61
CA LEU A 41 10.46 -46.43 -8.23
C LEU A 41 10.40 -47.32 -9.48
N ASN A 42 11.06 -48.47 -9.33
CA ASN A 42 11.42 -49.46 -10.35
C ASN A 42 10.26 -50.46 -10.61
N PRO A 43 10.29 -51.24 -11.72
CA PRO A 43 9.23 -52.14 -12.14
C PRO A 43 9.39 -53.55 -11.57
N SER A 44 8.29 -54.28 -11.38
CA SER A 44 8.31 -55.73 -11.15
C SER A 44 7.48 -56.48 -12.19
N ASN A 45 8.13 -57.50 -12.76
CA ASN A 45 7.67 -58.43 -13.77
C ASN A 45 6.60 -59.44 -13.30
N ASN A 46 5.94 -60.02 -14.32
CA ASN A 46 5.61 -61.45 -14.52
C ASN A 46 4.11 -61.90 -14.38
N PRO A 47 3.67 -63.07 -14.94
CA PRO A 47 2.99 -63.16 -16.24
C PRO A 47 1.73 -64.08 -16.28
N ASN A 48 1.06 -64.16 -17.44
CA ASN A 48 0.10 -65.21 -17.91
C ASN A 48 -1.27 -65.27 -17.18
N ARG A 49 -2.44 -65.59 -17.78
CA ARG A 49 -2.82 -66.43 -18.93
C ARG A 49 -4.33 -66.23 -19.28
N ASN A 50 -4.67 -66.32 -20.57
CA ASN A 50 -5.92 -66.73 -21.30
C ASN A 50 -7.30 -66.60 -20.59
N HIS A 51 -8.40 -66.16 -21.22
CA HIS A 51 -9.08 -66.74 -22.39
C HIS A 51 -10.27 -65.85 -22.84
N ASP A 52 -10.63 -66.00 -24.13
CA ASP A 52 -11.97 -65.88 -24.74
C ASP A 52 -12.65 -64.52 -24.98
N GLY A 53 -12.61 -64.10 -26.25
CA GLY A 53 -13.80 -64.10 -27.13
C GLY A 53 -14.94 -63.12 -26.82
N ASN A 54 -14.98 -62.01 -27.55
CA ASN A 54 -16.07 -61.73 -28.51
C ASN A 54 -15.87 -60.38 -29.20
N ASP A 55 -15.81 -60.45 -30.53
CA ASP A 55 -16.02 -59.34 -31.44
C ASP A 55 -17.42 -58.73 -31.26
N ILE A 56 -17.47 -57.45 -30.91
CA ILE A 56 -18.56 -56.57 -31.35
C ILE A 56 -17.92 -55.29 -31.87
N ASP A 57 -17.91 -55.22 -33.20
CA ASP A 57 -17.57 -54.10 -34.04
C ASP A 57 -18.40 -52.86 -33.63
N ARG A 58 -17.77 -51.95 -32.87
CA ARG A 58 -18.22 -50.58 -32.70
C ARG A 58 -17.20 -49.68 -33.34
N SER A 59 -17.48 -49.30 -34.58
CA SER A 59 -16.89 -48.17 -35.27
C SER A 59 -17.16 -46.88 -34.48
N VAL A 60 -16.36 -46.65 -33.44
CA VAL A 60 -16.22 -45.34 -32.83
C VAL A 60 -15.49 -44.48 -33.84
N SER A 61 -16.25 -43.60 -34.49
CA SER A 61 -15.72 -42.48 -35.28
C SER A 61 -14.74 -41.73 -34.40
N ARG A 62 -13.43 -42.01 -34.57
CA ARG A 62 -12.36 -41.15 -34.12
C ARG A 62 -12.47 -39.87 -34.95
N ARG A 63 -13.31 -38.94 -34.52
CA ARG A 63 -13.10 -37.52 -34.84
C ARG A 63 -11.68 -37.23 -34.39
N SER A 64 -10.79 -37.08 -35.35
CA SER A 64 -9.47 -36.53 -35.16
C SER A 64 -9.66 -35.20 -34.44
N GLN A 65 -9.39 -35.16 -33.13
CA GLN A 65 -9.25 -33.89 -32.41
C GLN A 65 -8.03 -33.23 -33.06
N THR A 66 -8.28 -32.33 -34.00
CA THR A 66 -7.27 -31.39 -34.45
C THR A 66 -6.83 -30.64 -33.21
N VAL A 67 -5.57 -30.85 -32.81
CA VAL A 67 -4.95 -30.10 -31.73
C VAL A 67 -4.96 -28.65 -32.17
N SER A 68 -5.88 -27.87 -31.60
CA SER A 68 -5.99 -26.45 -31.90
C SER A 68 -4.70 -25.78 -31.44
N THR A 69 -3.98 -25.14 -32.36
CA THR A 69 -2.83 -24.31 -32.04
C THR A 69 -3.32 -22.90 -31.72
N PRO A 70 -2.70 -22.18 -30.77
CA PRO A 70 -3.07 -20.80 -30.51
C PRO A 70 -2.88 -19.95 -31.77
N CYS A 71 -3.79 -18.99 -31.98
CA CYS A 71 -3.74 -18.06 -33.10
C CYS A 71 -2.62 -17.01 -32.90
N LEU A 72 -2.44 -16.55 -31.66
CA LEU A 72 -1.42 -15.60 -31.24
C LEU A 72 -0.15 -16.34 -30.86
N SER A 73 0.96 -16.00 -31.52
CA SER A 73 2.30 -16.41 -31.09
C SER A 73 2.94 -15.40 -30.13
N SER A 74 2.48 -14.15 -30.17
CA SER A 74 2.85 -13.05 -29.28
C SER A 74 1.81 -11.94 -29.32
N PHE A 75 1.73 -11.14 -28.26
CA PHE A 75 0.95 -9.90 -28.26
C PHE A 75 1.52 -8.87 -27.28
N GLU A 76 1.25 -7.59 -27.53
CA GLU A 76 1.52 -6.49 -26.62
C GLU A 76 0.34 -5.52 -26.62
N TYR A 77 -0.37 -5.41 -25.49
CA TYR A 77 -1.52 -4.52 -25.36
C TYR A 77 -1.56 -3.83 -24.01
N ARG A 78 -1.91 -2.54 -24.06
CA ARG A 78 -2.16 -1.74 -22.87
C ARG A 78 -3.65 -1.67 -22.58
N VAL A 79 -4.00 -1.92 -21.33
CA VAL A 79 -5.36 -1.81 -20.78
C VAL A 79 -5.37 -0.69 -19.75
N GLU A 80 -6.39 0.17 -19.81
CA GLU A 80 -6.60 1.20 -18.78
C GLU A 80 -7.13 0.59 -17.49
N GLY A 81 -6.70 1.15 -16.36
CA GLY A 81 -6.94 0.58 -15.05
C GLY A 81 -5.84 -0.43 -14.66
N SER A 82 -5.62 -0.54 -13.36
CA SER A 82 -4.51 -1.32 -12.78
C SER A 82 -4.99 -2.57 -12.04
N MET A 83 -6.05 -3.20 -12.55
CA MET A 83 -6.53 -4.44 -11.96
C MET A 83 -5.82 -5.63 -12.60
N CYS A 84 -4.95 -6.28 -11.82
CA CYS A 84 -4.41 -7.60 -12.15
C CYS A 84 -5.51 -8.66 -12.03
N ASN A 85 -6.38 -8.74 -13.02
CA ASN A 85 -7.48 -9.69 -13.06
C ASN A 85 -7.65 -10.28 -14.46
N ILE A 86 -8.35 -11.41 -14.53
CA ILE A 86 -8.53 -12.14 -15.78
C ILE A 86 -9.29 -11.32 -16.84
N SER A 87 -10.17 -10.41 -16.44
CA SER A 87 -10.93 -9.55 -17.37
C SER A 87 -10.01 -8.62 -18.17
N SER A 88 -8.99 -8.05 -17.51
CA SER A 88 -7.98 -7.22 -18.17
C SER A 88 -7.16 -8.03 -19.18
N LEU A 89 -6.74 -9.26 -18.80
CA LEU A 89 -6.03 -10.15 -19.70
C LEU A 89 -6.90 -10.57 -20.90
N THR A 90 -8.16 -10.91 -20.66
CA THR A 90 -9.12 -11.24 -21.73
C THR A 90 -9.29 -10.09 -22.71
N SER A 91 -9.34 -8.85 -22.22
CA SER A 91 -9.41 -7.65 -23.07
C SER A 91 -8.16 -7.51 -23.94
N ALA A 92 -6.97 -7.74 -23.37
CA ALA A 92 -5.71 -7.71 -24.11
C ALA A 92 -5.64 -8.79 -25.21
N VAL A 93 -6.02 -10.04 -24.90
CA VAL A 93 -6.04 -11.14 -25.87
C VAL A 93 -7.09 -10.92 -26.96
N SER A 94 -8.28 -10.43 -26.59
CA SER A 94 -9.35 -10.09 -27.54
C SER A 94 -8.90 -9.04 -28.55
N ASN A 95 -8.19 -8.00 -28.10
CA ASN A 95 -7.64 -6.97 -28.98
C ASN A 95 -6.59 -7.57 -29.93
N GLY A 96 -5.70 -8.43 -29.42
CA GLY A 96 -4.72 -9.17 -30.22
C GLY A 96 -5.34 -10.01 -31.33
N LEU A 97 -6.38 -10.77 -31.00
CA LEU A 97 -7.10 -11.56 -31.99
C LEU A 97 -7.79 -10.68 -33.04
N ALA A 98 -8.47 -9.61 -32.61
CA ALA A 98 -9.18 -8.73 -33.54
C ALA A 98 -8.23 -8.01 -34.51
N GLU A 99 -7.05 -7.60 -34.06
CA GLU A 99 -6.09 -6.85 -34.86
C GLU A 99 -5.31 -7.74 -35.84
N HIS A 100 -4.85 -8.90 -35.38
CA HIS A 100 -3.90 -9.71 -36.14
C HIS A 100 -4.51 -11.00 -36.73
N PHE A 101 -5.59 -11.51 -36.16
CA PHE A 101 -6.19 -12.80 -36.54
C PHE A 101 -7.72 -12.78 -36.52
N PRO A 102 -8.38 -11.93 -37.32
CA PRO A 102 -9.85 -11.79 -37.31
C PRO A 102 -10.59 -13.08 -37.73
N ASN A 103 -9.89 -14.04 -38.35
CA ASN A 103 -10.43 -15.32 -38.79
C ASN A 103 -9.97 -16.51 -37.91
N CYS A 104 -9.56 -16.24 -36.67
CA CYS A 104 -9.21 -17.31 -35.73
C CYS A 104 -10.39 -18.28 -35.56
N GLU A 105 -10.13 -19.59 -35.61
CA GLU A 105 -11.19 -20.61 -35.66
C GLU A 105 -11.91 -20.82 -34.32
N HIS A 106 -11.42 -20.18 -33.25
CA HIS A 106 -11.99 -20.26 -31.90
C HIS A 106 -12.05 -18.89 -31.23
N GLY A 107 -12.88 -18.78 -30.18
CA GLY A 107 -13.05 -17.56 -29.40
C GLY A 107 -11.89 -17.24 -28.47
N VAL A 108 -11.98 -16.08 -27.81
CA VAL A 108 -10.97 -15.53 -26.89
C VAL A 108 -10.71 -16.46 -25.71
N GLU A 109 -11.75 -17.07 -25.14
CA GLU A 109 -11.63 -17.95 -23.98
C GLU A 109 -10.84 -19.23 -24.31
N HIS A 110 -11.09 -19.80 -25.49
CA HIS A 110 -10.34 -20.97 -25.96
C HIS A 110 -8.90 -20.58 -26.28
N GLU A 111 -8.69 -19.41 -26.89
CA GLU A 111 -7.34 -18.90 -27.15
C GLU A 111 -6.53 -18.76 -25.86
N ILE A 112 -7.12 -18.17 -24.81
CA ILE A 112 -6.48 -18.07 -23.49
C ILE A 112 -6.10 -19.44 -22.94
N GLN A 113 -6.94 -20.46 -23.09
CA GLN A 113 -6.61 -21.83 -22.67
C GLN A 113 -5.43 -22.42 -23.45
N LEU A 114 -5.32 -22.11 -24.74
CA LEU A 114 -4.21 -22.56 -25.59
C LEU A 114 -2.90 -21.82 -25.28
N LEU A 115 -2.97 -20.53 -24.95
CA LEU A 115 -1.81 -19.72 -24.57
C LEU A 115 -1.28 -20.11 -23.18
N PHE A 116 -2.16 -20.56 -22.28
CA PHE A 116 -1.81 -20.89 -20.89
C PHE A 116 -2.22 -22.32 -20.50
N PRO A 117 -1.64 -23.38 -21.11
CA PRO A 117 -2.05 -24.77 -20.89
C PRO A 117 -1.55 -25.37 -19.56
N GLY A 118 -0.79 -24.60 -18.77
CA GLY A 118 -0.15 -25.07 -17.53
C GLY A 118 -1.11 -25.21 -16.34
N PRO A 119 -0.65 -25.85 -15.24
CA PRO A 119 -1.41 -25.91 -13.99
C PRO A 119 -1.68 -24.49 -13.46
N GLY A 120 -2.94 -24.20 -13.13
CA GLY A 120 -3.40 -22.86 -12.76
C GLY A 120 -3.87 -22.00 -13.95
N GLY A 121 -3.63 -22.44 -15.19
CA GLY A 121 -4.12 -21.78 -16.39
C GLY A 121 -3.67 -20.32 -16.51
N ALA A 122 -4.55 -19.51 -17.10
CA ALA A 122 -4.32 -18.08 -17.27
C ALA A 122 -4.27 -17.32 -15.94
N ASP A 123 -5.07 -17.72 -14.95
CA ASP A 123 -5.08 -17.07 -13.63
C ASP A 123 -3.73 -17.23 -12.92
N GLY A 124 -3.16 -18.45 -12.95
CA GLY A 124 -1.85 -18.73 -12.37
C GLY A 124 -0.73 -17.97 -13.08
N ALA A 125 -0.75 -17.94 -14.42
CA ALA A 125 0.23 -17.17 -15.20
C ALA A 125 0.12 -15.66 -14.93
N LEU A 126 -1.11 -15.15 -14.85
CA LEU A 126 -1.39 -13.75 -14.56
C LEU A 126 -0.92 -13.35 -13.17
N SER A 127 -1.28 -14.11 -12.13
CA SER A 127 -0.87 -13.84 -10.75
C SER A 127 0.66 -13.78 -10.64
N ALA A 128 1.37 -14.76 -11.22
CA ALA A 128 2.83 -14.78 -11.19
C ALA A 128 3.46 -13.60 -11.94
N ALA A 129 2.91 -13.21 -13.09
CA ALA A 129 3.39 -12.07 -13.87
C ALA A 129 3.19 -10.75 -13.12
N CYS A 130 2.02 -10.56 -12.48
CA CYS A 130 1.76 -9.37 -11.68
C CYS A 130 2.61 -9.30 -10.42
N GLU A 131 2.78 -10.39 -9.68
CA GLU A 131 3.69 -10.44 -8.52
C GLU A 131 5.12 -10.08 -8.92
N THR A 132 5.58 -10.56 -10.07
CA THR A 132 6.89 -10.22 -10.62
C THR A 132 6.99 -8.73 -10.95
N ALA A 133 5.97 -8.17 -11.58
CA ALA A 133 5.91 -6.75 -11.94
C ALA A 133 5.87 -5.84 -10.69
N GLU A 134 5.04 -6.18 -9.69
CA GLU A 134 4.99 -5.48 -8.40
C GLU A 134 6.35 -5.51 -7.69
N LYS A 135 7.00 -6.68 -7.66
CA LYS A 135 8.33 -6.83 -7.06
C LYS A 135 9.37 -5.99 -7.78
N LEU A 136 9.30 -5.91 -9.11
CA LEU A 136 10.21 -5.07 -9.88
C LEU A 136 10.05 -3.60 -9.49
N ILE A 137 8.82 -3.09 -9.46
CA ILE A 137 8.52 -1.70 -9.05
C ILE A 137 9.01 -1.40 -7.64
N SER A 138 8.84 -2.35 -6.71
CA SER A 138 9.34 -2.23 -5.34
C SER A 138 10.86 -2.06 -5.26
N VAL A 139 11.61 -2.58 -6.25
CA VAL A 139 13.09 -2.55 -6.26
C VAL A 139 13.62 -1.42 -7.13
N THR A 140 12.96 -1.08 -8.23
CA THR A 140 13.47 -0.13 -9.24
C THR A 140 12.95 1.28 -9.06
N ASP A 141 11.70 1.43 -8.63
CA ASP A 141 10.98 2.70 -8.69
C ASP A 141 10.52 3.24 -7.34
N THR A 142 10.48 2.38 -6.32
CA THR A 142 10.07 2.77 -4.97
C THR A 142 11.24 3.36 -4.18
N LEU A 143 11.07 4.57 -3.67
CA LEU A 143 12.08 5.25 -2.88
C LEU A 143 11.87 4.98 -1.38
N PRO A 144 12.94 4.75 -0.59
CA PRO A 144 12.83 4.68 0.86
C PRO A 144 12.38 6.02 1.45
N PHE A 145 11.40 5.99 2.36
CA PHE A 145 10.81 7.19 2.96
C PHE A 145 11.86 8.13 3.59
N HIS A 146 12.78 7.57 4.37
CA HIS A 146 13.82 8.31 5.09
C HIS A 146 14.81 9.00 4.13
N SER A 147 15.13 8.34 3.00
CA SER A 147 16.06 8.85 1.99
C SER A 147 15.51 10.11 1.33
N VAL A 148 14.20 10.15 1.06
CA VAL A 148 13.54 11.28 0.41
C VAL A 148 13.54 12.52 1.31
N LEU A 149 13.42 12.33 2.62
CA LEU A 149 13.48 13.41 3.61
C LEU A 149 14.91 13.81 4.00
N GLY A 150 15.93 13.07 3.55
CA GLY A 150 17.32 13.30 3.97
C GLY A 150 17.52 13.13 5.48
N LYS A 151 16.73 12.26 6.12
CA LYS A 151 16.77 12.00 7.57
C LYS A 151 17.16 10.57 7.86
N HIS A 152 17.74 10.36 9.04
CA HIS A 152 18.05 9.02 9.53
C HIS A 152 16.75 8.25 9.85
N PRO A 153 16.66 6.93 9.62
CA PRO A 153 15.46 6.13 9.94
C PRO A 153 14.97 6.32 11.39
N LEU A 154 15.87 6.40 12.36
CA LEU A 154 15.52 6.72 13.76
C LEU A 154 14.80 8.06 13.90
N PHE A 155 15.20 9.10 13.16
CA PHE A 155 14.50 10.38 13.20
C PHE A 155 13.06 10.23 12.69
N ILE A 156 12.87 9.45 11.62
CA ILE A 156 11.54 9.18 11.07
C ILE A 156 10.69 8.40 12.05
N LYS A 157 11.24 7.36 12.69
CA LYS A 157 10.55 6.60 13.74
C LYS A 157 10.12 7.52 14.87
N GLU A 158 11.05 8.27 15.45
CA GLU A 158 10.76 9.17 16.57
C GLU A 158 9.75 10.25 16.19
N PHE A 159 9.76 10.73 14.93
CA PHE A 159 8.74 11.66 14.43
C PHE A 159 7.34 11.03 14.47
N PHE A 160 7.19 9.81 13.96
CA PHE A 160 5.91 9.10 13.97
C PHE A 160 5.48 8.60 15.35
N ASP A 161 6.39 8.54 16.31
CA ASP A 161 6.07 8.32 17.72
C ASP A 161 5.64 9.62 18.46
N GLY A 162 5.63 10.76 17.75
CA GLY A 162 5.26 12.07 18.30
C GLY A 162 6.43 12.84 18.92
N GLY A 163 7.65 12.32 18.79
CA GLY A 163 8.90 12.95 19.22
C GLY A 163 9.55 13.83 18.16
N THR A 164 10.83 14.15 18.35
CA THR A 164 11.65 15.08 17.56
C THR A 164 11.27 16.55 17.70
N TYR A 165 12.18 17.42 17.25
CA TYR A 165 11.94 18.86 17.22
C TYR A 165 10.82 19.25 16.24
N TRP A 166 10.49 18.42 15.24
CA TRP A 166 9.38 18.71 14.31
C TRP A 166 8.02 18.74 15.03
N ASN A 167 7.82 17.90 16.05
CA ASN A 167 6.59 17.85 16.83
C ASN A 167 6.61 18.77 18.08
N GLN A 168 7.72 19.44 18.36
CA GLN A 168 7.92 20.23 19.58
C GLN A 168 8.10 21.72 19.30
N GLU A 169 8.46 22.09 18.07
CA GLU A 169 8.65 23.49 17.69
C GLU A 169 7.32 24.24 17.80
N VAL A 170 7.38 25.40 18.49
CA VAL A 170 6.28 26.35 18.57
C VAL A 170 6.67 27.57 17.76
N VAL A 171 5.81 27.95 16.81
CA VAL A 171 5.98 29.15 15.99
C VAL A 171 5.34 30.32 16.72
N THR A 172 6.16 31.32 17.09
CA THR A 172 5.70 32.61 17.61
C THR A 172 6.00 33.71 16.60
N ASP A 173 5.15 34.74 16.53
CA ASP A 173 5.34 35.89 15.62
C ASP A 173 6.66 36.65 15.86
N ASP A 174 7.20 36.57 17.08
CA ASP A 174 8.38 37.33 17.54
C ASP A 174 9.70 36.53 17.53
N ALA A 175 9.69 35.23 17.20
CA ALA A 175 10.90 34.42 17.22
C ALA A 175 11.73 34.58 15.93
N PRO A 176 13.05 34.80 16.02
CA PRO A 176 13.90 34.77 14.83
C PRO A 176 13.87 33.37 14.22
N GLN A 177 13.36 33.25 12.99
CA GLN A 177 13.34 32.00 12.25
C GLN A 177 14.77 31.49 12.07
N THR A 178 15.11 30.42 12.78
CA THR A 178 16.41 29.76 12.67
C THR A 178 16.40 28.81 11.48
N LYS A 179 17.57 28.42 10.94
CA LYS A 179 17.69 27.40 9.88
C LYS A 179 17.11 26.03 10.25
N THR A 180 16.87 25.78 11.53
CA THR A 180 16.24 24.57 12.05
C THR A 180 14.73 24.69 12.15
N SER A 181 14.17 25.88 11.90
CA SER A 181 12.74 26.11 11.96
C SER A 181 12.04 25.36 10.84
N ILE A 182 10.95 24.67 11.19
CA ILE A 182 10.16 23.86 10.28
C ILE A 182 9.65 24.65 9.07
N THR A 183 9.45 25.96 9.22
CA THR A 183 9.00 26.88 8.16
C THR A 183 10.10 27.25 7.16
N THR A 184 11.34 26.83 7.40
CA THR A 184 12.48 27.10 6.51
C THR A 184 12.84 25.86 5.71
N ASP A 185 13.95 25.20 6.02
CA ASP A 185 14.53 24.11 5.23
C ASP A 185 13.65 22.84 5.19
N PRO A 186 13.08 22.35 6.32
CA PRO A 186 12.20 21.17 6.30
C PRO A 186 10.91 21.41 5.52
N GLY A 187 10.27 22.57 5.69
CA GLY A 187 9.01 22.91 5.03
C GLY A 187 9.17 23.05 3.53
N ILE A 188 10.19 23.79 3.07
CA ILE A 188 10.49 23.94 1.64
C ILE A 188 10.78 22.56 1.00
N LEU A 189 11.54 21.70 1.71
CA LEU A 189 11.78 20.33 1.25
C LEU A 189 10.46 19.56 1.11
N ILE A 190 9.62 19.52 2.15
CA ILE A 190 8.35 18.77 2.13
C ILE A 190 7.41 19.27 1.03
N GLU A 191 7.29 20.60 0.84
CA GLU A 191 6.51 21.18 -0.26
C GLU A 191 7.05 20.77 -1.64
N HIS A 192 8.38 20.77 -1.81
CA HIS A 192 9.01 20.32 -3.05
C HIS A 192 8.77 18.82 -3.30
N LEU A 193 8.92 18.01 -2.25
CA LEU A 193 8.65 16.57 -2.31
C LEU A 193 7.21 16.31 -2.72
N MET A 194 6.24 17.00 -2.13
CA MET A 194 4.83 16.81 -2.47
C MET A 194 4.46 17.29 -3.86
N SER A 195 5.04 18.39 -4.32
CA SER A 195 4.76 18.94 -5.64
C SER A 195 5.41 18.14 -6.78
N SER A 196 6.55 17.49 -6.54
CA SER A 196 7.38 16.90 -7.61
C SER A 196 7.60 15.40 -7.48
N VAL A 197 7.97 14.92 -6.29
CA VAL A 197 8.37 13.52 -6.06
C VAL A 197 7.14 12.66 -5.77
N ALA A 198 6.29 13.09 -4.84
CA ALA A 198 5.17 12.31 -4.33
C ALA A 198 4.14 11.96 -5.43
N LYS A 199 4.08 12.74 -6.50
CA LYS A 199 3.16 12.53 -7.63
C LYS A 199 3.72 11.65 -8.75
N THR A 200 5.01 11.31 -8.69
CA THR A 200 5.69 10.61 -9.80
C THR A 200 6.40 9.34 -9.35
N LYS A 201 6.90 9.31 -8.12
CA LYS A 201 7.67 8.19 -7.57
C LYS A 201 7.00 7.61 -6.33
N PRO A 202 6.69 6.30 -6.32
CA PRO A 202 6.21 5.61 -5.14
C PRO A 202 7.21 5.69 -3.98
N LEU A 203 6.70 5.85 -2.77
CA LEU A 203 7.46 5.82 -1.53
C LEU A 203 7.09 4.56 -0.75
N ALA A 204 8.12 3.88 -0.23
CA ALA A 204 7.91 2.85 0.77
C ALA A 204 7.32 3.48 2.05
N LEU A 205 6.60 2.68 2.84
CA LEU A 205 6.30 3.09 4.20
C LEU A 205 7.61 3.22 5.01
N PRO A 206 7.63 4.07 6.04
CA PRO A 206 8.75 4.14 6.97
C PRO A 206 9.01 2.79 7.62
N GLU A 207 10.29 2.50 7.86
CA GLU A 207 10.70 1.34 8.65
C GLU A 207 10.35 1.56 10.13
N GLY A 208 9.90 0.50 10.80
CA GLY A 208 9.61 0.51 12.23
C GLY A 208 8.23 -0.05 12.58
N SER A 209 8.06 -0.34 13.88
CA SER A 209 6.89 -1.04 14.42
C SER A 209 5.55 -0.40 14.06
N ASN A 210 5.51 0.93 13.92
CA ASN A 210 4.28 1.69 13.66
C ASN A 210 3.59 1.27 12.36
N PHE A 211 4.36 0.79 11.38
CA PHE A 211 3.85 0.47 10.03
C PHE A 211 4.09 -1.00 9.65
N GLU A 212 4.59 -1.80 10.60
CA GLU A 212 4.78 -3.23 10.40
C GLU A 212 3.43 -3.97 10.51
N SER A 213 3.13 -4.77 9.49
CA SER A 213 2.01 -5.73 9.49
C SER A 213 0.62 -5.12 9.76
N CYS A 214 0.28 -3.99 9.10
CA CYS A 214 -1.07 -3.42 9.17
C CYS A 214 -2.13 -4.40 8.64
N SER A 215 -2.73 -5.16 9.55
CA SER A 215 -3.69 -6.24 9.30
C SER A 215 -5.07 -5.74 8.87
N LEU A 216 -5.32 -4.45 9.04
CA LEU A 216 -6.49 -3.73 8.52
C LEU A 216 -6.21 -3.06 7.18
N ASP A 217 -4.97 -3.06 6.70
CA ASP A 217 -4.53 -2.27 5.54
C ASP A 217 -4.90 -0.78 5.66
N THR A 218 -4.80 -0.24 6.89
CA THR A 218 -5.21 1.13 7.21
C THR A 218 -4.19 1.76 8.13
N ILE A 219 -3.83 3.01 7.86
CA ILE A 219 -2.99 3.85 8.72
C ILE A 219 -3.81 5.06 9.15
N VAL A 220 -3.66 5.45 10.40
CA VAL A 220 -4.28 6.65 10.97
C VAL A 220 -3.20 7.49 11.61
N CYS A 221 -3.30 8.80 11.43
CA CYS A 221 -2.52 9.82 12.12
C CYS A 221 -3.45 10.62 13.02
N CYS A 222 -3.05 10.91 14.25
CA CYS A 222 -3.80 11.70 15.21
C CYS A 222 -2.92 12.73 15.89
N TYR A 223 -3.40 13.97 15.94
CA TYR A 223 -2.70 15.11 16.52
C TYR A 223 -3.51 15.72 17.66
N VAL A 224 -2.80 16.27 18.65
CA VAL A 224 -3.40 16.88 19.86
C VAL A 224 -2.90 18.30 20.14
N ALA A 225 -2.10 18.88 19.25
CA ALA A 225 -1.58 20.23 19.41
C ALA A 225 -1.43 20.97 18.07
N ASP A 226 -1.50 22.30 18.13
CA ASP A 226 -1.11 23.21 17.06
C ASP A 226 0.25 23.84 17.41
N LYS A 227 1.14 23.97 16.42
CA LYS A 227 2.45 24.60 16.59
C LYS A 227 2.38 26.11 16.76
N THR A 228 1.28 26.75 16.35
CA THR A 228 1.11 28.19 16.41
C THR A 228 0.81 28.62 17.84
N PHE A 229 1.60 29.53 18.37
CA PHE A 229 1.46 29.98 19.76
C PHE A 229 0.06 30.59 20.00
N ASN A 230 -0.62 30.12 21.06
CA ASN A 230 -2.00 30.50 21.44
C ASN A 230 -3.10 30.09 20.44
N GLN A 231 -2.82 29.22 19.48
CA GLN A 231 -3.86 28.62 18.65
C GLN A 231 -4.31 27.29 19.27
N GLU A 232 -5.63 27.14 19.44
CA GLU A 232 -6.23 25.87 19.81
C GLU A 232 -6.35 24.98 18.56
N LEU A 233 -6.11 23.68 18.74
CA LEU A 233 -6.32 22.69 17.69
C LEU A 233 -7.81 22.61 17.34
N ILE A 234 -8.13 22.63 16.05
CA ILE A 234 -9.50 22.35 15.58
C ILE A 234 -9.66 20.83 15.51
N SER A 235 -10.23 20.25 16.56
CA SER A 235 -10.46 18.80 16.65
C SER A 235 -11.60 18.33 15.72
N ASN A 236 -11.46 17.12 15.19
CA ASN A 236 -12.50 16.44 14.39
C ASN A 236 -13.02 15.16 15.05
N THR A 237 -12.42 14.76 16.18
CA THR A 237 -12.80 13.56 16.93
C THR A 237 -12.44 13.68 18.40
N ASP A 238 -13.17 12.92 19.22
CA ASP A 238 -12.74 12.57 20.56
C ASP A 238 -11.88 11.32 20.55
N VAL A 239 -10.97 11.25 21.52
CA VAL A 239 -10.17 10.06 21.83
C VAL A 239 -10.82 9.36 23.01
N CYS A 240 -11.09 8.06 22.89
CA CYS A 240 -11.80 7.31 23.93
C CYS A 240 -10.82 6.72 24.95
N TYR A 241 -9.89 5.91 24.46
CA TYR A 241 -8.85 5.27 25.25
C TYR A 241 -7.71 4.79 24.36
N HIS A 242 -6.58 4.47 24.97
CA HIS A 242 -5.49 3.79 24.31
C HIS A 242 -5.03 2.58 25.12
N ASP A 243 -4.99 1.41 24.48
CA ASP A 243 -4.33 0.24 25.04
C ASP A 243 -2.83 0.31 24.74
N LEU A 244 -2.01 0.54 25.77
CA LEU A 244 -0.57 0.72 25.61
C LEU A 244 0.13 -0.54 25.06
N ARG A 245 -0.50 -1.72 25.18
CA ARG A 245 0.01 -2.98 24.60
C ARG A 245 -0.04 -2.98 23.07
N ALA A 246 -0.84 -2.11 22.46
CA ALA A 246 -1.00 -2.04 21.01
C ALA A 246 0.20 -1.38 20.30
N SER A 247 0.97 -0.56 21.02
CA SER A 247 2.11 0.18 20.43
C SER A 247 3.33 0.29 21.37
N PRO A 248 3.86 -0.84 21.89
CA PRO A 248 4.98 -0.85 22.84
C PRO A 248 6.28 -0.28 22.26
N GLY A 249 6.45 -0.31 20.94
CA GLY A 249 7.60 0.25 20.24
C GLY A 249 7.63 1.79 20.21
N SER A 250 6.47 2.43 20.38
CA SER A 250 6.29 3.88 20.37
C SER A 250 6.21 4.46 21.78
N ASN A 251 5.45 3.80 22.67
CA ASN A 251 5.21 4.32 24.02
C ASN A 251 6.21 3.81 25.07
N HIS A 252 7.06 2.83 24.73
CA HIS A 252 8.03 2.19 25.62
C HIS A 252 7.42 1.55 26.89
N VAL A 253 6.12 1.23 26.84
CA VAL A 253 5.38 0.62 27.94
C VAL A 253 4.90 -0.77 27.52
N LYS A 254 5.19 -1.77 28.35
CA LYS A 254 4.81 -3.17 28.06
C LYS A 254 3.31 -3.43 28.28
N MET A 255 2.68 -2.73 29.22
CA MET A 255 1.29 -2.93 29.61
C MET A 255 0.71 -1.69 30.28
N GLY A 256 -0.60 -1.50 30.12
CA GLY A 256 -1.36 -0.40 30.69
C GLY A 256 -2.35 0.15 29.67
N TYR A 257 -3.13 1.13 30.08
CA TYR A 257 -4.05 1.85 29.20
C TYR A 257 -4.19 3.30 29.68
N ALA A 258 -4.53 4.18 28.76
CA ALA A 258 -4.90 5.57 29.04
C ALA A 258 -6.37 5.78 28.69
N ILE A 259 -7.11 6.50 29.52
CA ILE A 259 -8.54 6.78 29.33
C ILE A 259 -8.72 8.29 29.15
N PHE A 260 -9.52 8.69 28.17
CA PHE A 260 -9.71 10.09 27.77
C PHE A 260 -11.19 10.47 27.58
N ASP A 261 -12.11 9.64 28.06
CA ASP A 261 -13.53 9.73 27.71
C ASP A 261 -14.35 10.70 28.57
N LYS A 262 -13.69 11.61 29.30
CA LYS A 262 -14.37 12.74 29.95
C LYS A 262 -14.07 14.05 29.24
N PRO A 263 -15.04 14.98 29.21
CA PRO A 263 -14.79 16.34 28.77
C PRO A 263 -13.60 16.95 29.51
N GLY A 264 -12.60 17.42 28.76
CA GLY A 264 -11.39 18.04 29.29
C GLY A 264 -10.24 17.09 29.66
N ASP A 265 -10.37 15.77 29.45
CA ASP A 265 -9.22 14.85 29.55
C ASP A 265 -8.23 15.07 28.39
N LEU A 266 -8.76 15.38 27.20
CA LEU A 266 -8.08 15.94 26.04
C LEU A 266 -9.03 16.99 25.41
N ASP A 267 -8.49 18.03 24.79
CA ASP A 267 -9.26 19.04 24.05
C ASP A 267 -9.75 18.53 22.67
N GLY A 268 -9.86 17.20 22.53
CA GLY A 268 -10.09 16.48 21.28
C GLY A 268 -8.79 16.20 20.51
N ALA A 269 -8.93 15.54 19.36
CA ALA A 269 -7.85 15.27 18.42
C ALA A 269 -8.29 15.56 16.99
N THR A 270 -7.32 15.78 16.12
CA THR A 270 -7.53 15.82 14.67
C THR A 270 -6.92 14.55 14.10
N CYS A 271 -7.76 13.65 13.59
CA CYS A 271 -7.33 12.38 13.05
C CYS A 271 -7.67 12.27 11.56
N THR A 272 -6.70 11.82 10.77
CA THR A 272 -6.85 11.54 9.35
C THR A 272 -6.19 10.21 9.04
N GLY A 273 -6.82 9.38 8.23
CA GLY A 273 -6.24 8.12 7.80
C GLY A 273 -6.51 7.79 6.35
N PHE A 274 -5.98 6.64 5.94
CA PHE A 274 -6.15 6.11 4.60
C PHE A 274 -6.09 4.59 4.64
N THR A 275 -6.72 3.98 3.64
CA THR A 275 -6.72 2.53 3.45
C THR A 275 -6.19 2.16 2.08
N TRP A 276 -5.68 0.94 1.95
CA TRP A 276 -5.34 0.35 0.67
C TRP A 276 -5.98 -1.02 0.51
N THR A 277 -6.21 -1.41 -0.74
CA THR A 277 -6.78 -2.72 -1.06
C THR A 277 -5.97 -3.39 -2.16
N ASN A 278 -6.09 -4.71 -2.27
CA ASN A 278 -5.45 -5.45 -3.36
C ASN A 278 -6.02 -5.10 -4.74
N ASP A 279 -7.27 -4.63 -4.77
CA ASP A 279 -7.98 -4.28 -6.00
C ASP A 279 -7.68 -2.85 -6.48
N ASN A 280 -7.09 -2.02 -5.62
CA ASN A 280 -6.64 -0.67 -5.96
C ASN A 280 -5.10 -0.60 -5.87
N PHE A 281 -4.45 -0.91 -6.99
CA PHE A 281 -3.00 -0.90 -7.13
C PHE A 281 -2.37 0.46 -6.77
N LEU A 282 -3.00 1.59 -7.13
CA LEU A 282 -2.48 2.92 -6.79
C LEU A 282 -2.45 3.13 -5.27
N SER A 283 -3.52 2.79 -4.55
CA SER A 283 -3.57 2.89 -3.08
C SER A 283 -2.46 2.09 -2.40
N LYS A 284 -2.19 0.88 -2.91
CA LYS A 284 -1.13 0.02 -2.40
C LYS A 284 0.25 0.58 -2.75
N LEU A 285 0.47 1.01 -3.99
CA LEU A 285 1.77 1.48 -4.47
C LEU A 285 2.17 2.82 -3.82
N PHE A 286 1.23 3.75 -3.70
CA PHE A 286 1.45 5.12 -3.22
C PHE A 286 1.16 5.30 -1.72
N ARG A 287 0.99 4.23 -0.94
CA ARG A 287 0.70 4.32 0.50
C ARG A 287 1.72 5.15 1.30
N GLY A 288 3.01 5.05 0.98
CA GLY A 288 4.03 5.90 1.62
C GLY A 288 3.87 7.37 1.22
N ASN A 289 3.42 7.66 0.00
CA ASN A 289 3.15 9.02 -0.46
C ASN A 289 1.91 9.59 0.21
N THR A 290 0.85 8.79 0.39
CA THR A 290 -0.34 9.21 1.12
C THR A 290 0.01 9.53 2.58
N LEU A 291 0.86 8.71 3.22
CA LEU A 291 1.38 9.01 4.55
C LEU A 291 2.20 10.31 4.56
N LEU A 292 3.06 10.55 3.57
CA LEU A 292 3.79 11.82 3.43
C LEU A 292 2.83 13.01 3.30
N SER A 293 1.75 12.87 2.52
CA SER A 293 0.73 13.91 2.35
C SER A 293 0.06 14.23 3.67
N ILE A 294 -0.52 13.23 4.34
CA ILE A 294 -1.23 13.41 5.61
C ILE A 294 -0.28 13.97 6.66
N SER A 295 0.82 13.24 6.93
CA SER A 295 1.60 13.48 8.15
C SER A 295 2.52 14.68 8.11
N LEU A 296 3.10 14.95 6.95
CA LEU A 296 4.11 15.98 6.81
C LEU A 296 3.55 17.19 6.07
N TYR A 297 2.84 17.00 4.98
CA TYR A 297 2.43 18.15 4.17
C TYR A 297 1.16 18.83 4.69
N ASP A 298 0.09 18.07 4.83
CA ASP A 298 -1.21 18.59 5.23
C ASP A 298 -1.18 18.94 6.73
N SER A 299 -0.91 17.98 7.60
CA SER A 299 -0.91 18.21 9.05
C SER A 299 0.24 19.11 9.52
N LEU A 300 1.50 18.74 9.27
CA LEU A 300 2.63 19.46 9.86
C LEU A 300 2.94 20.81 9.17
N ILE A 301 2.95 20.85 7.83
CA ILE A 301 3.32 22.06 7.08
C ILE A 301 2.15 23.03 6.93
N LYS A 302 1.01 22.61 6.37
CA LYS A 302 -0.12 23.51 6.11
C LYS A 302 -0.89 23.87 7.36
N GLU A 303 -1.25 22.88 8.17
CA GLU A 303 -2.17 23.07 9.30
C GLU A 303 -1.42 23.37 10.60
N GLY A 304 -0.18 22.88 10.74
CA GLY A 304 0.59 23.03 11.97
C GLY A 304 0.22 22.04 13.08
N HIS A 305 -0.52 20.99 12.75
CA HIS A 305 -0.88 19.91 13.66
C HIS A 305 0.35 19.09 14.08
N THR A 306 0.52 18.89 15.38
CA THR A 306 1.68 18.23 15.99
C THR A 306 1.28 17.43 17.22
N ARG A 307 2.25 16.64 17.71
CA ARG A 307 2.19 15.81 18.92
C ARG A 307 1.19 14.68 18.85
N ASN A 308 1.58 13.56 19.44
CA ASN A 308 0.77 12.37 19.58
C ASN A 308 -0.21 12.47 20.76
N VAL A 309 -1.28 11.69 20.68
CA VAL A 309 -2.09 11.33 21.84
C VAL A 309 -1.18 10.70 22.91
N PRO A 310 -1.27 11.11 24.19
CA PRO A 310 -0.38 10.59 25.24
C PRO A 310 -0.37 9.06 25.31
N GLY A 311 0.83 8.48 25.16
CA GLY A 311 1.03 7.03 25.19
C GLY A 311 0.72 6.28 23.90
N ALA A 312 0.32 6.97 22.83
CA ALA A 312 0.11 6.41 21.50
C ALA A 312 1.14 6.94 20.48
N PRO A 313 1.39 6.26 19.35
CA PRO A 313 2.08 6.87 18.23
C PRO A 313 1.28 8.04 17.65
N MET A 314 1.96 8.94 16.95
CA MET A 314 1.32 10.02 16.19
C MET A 314 0.69 9.48 14.90
N CYS A 315 1.39 8.58 14.20
CA CYS A 315 0.84 7.81 13.09
C CYS A 315 1.28 6.35 13.18
N ALA A 316 0.36 5.43 12.93
CA ALA A 316 0.62 4.00 12.85
C ALA A 316 -0.50 3.27 12.11
N CYS A 317 -0.36 1.95 11.93
CA CYS A 317 -1.48 1.09 11.56
C CYS A 317 -2.66 1.34 12.51
N ALA A 318 -3.89 1.32 11.99
CA ALA A 318 -5.09 1.66 12.77
C ALA A 318 -5.23 0.82 14.06
N GLU A 319 -4.79 -0.44 14.05
CA GLU A 319 -4.81 -1.31 15.23
C GLU A 319 -3.81 -0.93 16.35
N GLN A 320 -2.84 -0.07 16.06
CA GLN A 320 -1.82 0.42 17.01
C GLN A 320 -2.13 1.84 17.53
N MET A 321 -3.11 2.49 16.92
CA MET A 321 -3.59 3.83 17.24
C MET A 321 -4.64 3.76 18.37
N PRO A 322 -4.88 4.89 19.08
CA PRO A 322 -5.91 4.93 20.11
C PRO A 322 -7.29 4.74 19.49
N VAL A 323 -8.25 4.33 20.33
CA VAL A 323 -9.65 4.26 19.91
C VAL A 323 -10.22 5.66 19.88
N ILE A 324 -10.82 6.04 18.75
CA ILE A 324 -11.35 7.38 18.46
C ILE A 324 -12.78 7.26 17.93
N GLU A 325 -13.53 8.37 17.90
CA GLU A 325 -14.88 8.37 17.35
C GLU A 325 -14.91 8.43 15.82
N LYS A 326 -14.05 9.26 15.23
CA LYS A 326 -14.02 9.55 13.80
C LYS A 326 -12.58 9.78 13.31
N ALA A 327 -12.33 9.55 12.04
CA ALA A 327 -11.17 10.09 11.35
C ALA A 327 -11.57 10.55 9.94
N ASP A 328 -11.03 11.68 9.51
CA ASP A 328 -11.11 12.10 8.13
C ASP A 328 -10.31 11.13 7.25
N CYS A 329 -10.59 11.14 5.95
CA CYS A 329 -10.02 10.17 5.03
C CYS A 329 -9.34 10.85 3.85
N GLN A 330 -8.14 10.36 3.53
CA GLN A 330 -7.42 10.76 2.34
C GLN A 330 -7.14 9.53 1.47
N GLN A 331 -7.25 9.71 0.16
CA GLN A 331 -6.97 8.68 -0.83
C GLN A 331 -6.00 9.19 -1.88
N VAL A 332 -5.42 8.24 -2.61
CA VAL A 332 -4.67 8.53 -3.82
C VAL A 332 -5.57 8.28 -5.03
N THR A 333 -5.63 9.25 -5.93
CA THR A 333 -6.31 9.15 -7.21
C THR A 333 -5.33 9.40 -8.35
N GLY A 334 -5.67 8.94 -9.54
CA GLY A 334 -4.83 9.13 -10.72
C GLY A 334 -5.19 8.15 -11.83
N LYS A 335 -4.48 8.29 -12.95
CA LYS A 335 -4.57 7.35 -14.06
C LYS A 335 -3.58 6.22 -13.85
N SER A 336 -4.00 5.00 -14.15
CA SER A 336 -3.14 3.83 -14.13
C SER A 336 -3.46 2.95 -15.32
N GLY A 337 -2.44 2.26 -15.81
CA GLY A 337 -2.56 1.30 -16.91
C GLY A 337 -1.69 0.10 -16.67
N MET A 338 -2.00 -0.96 -17.41
CA MET A 338 -1.26 -2.20 -17.40
C MET A 338 -0.99 -2.64 -18.83
N THR A 339 0.29 -2.86 -19.14
CA THR A 339 0.72 -3.39 -20.42
C THR A 339 1.02 -4.87 -20.28
N PHE A 340 0.27 -5.69 -21.01
CA PHE A 340 0.52 -7.13 -21.14
C PHE A 340 1.43 -7.38 -22.33
N LYS A 341 2.49 -8.16 -22.13
CA LYS A 341 3.37 -8.65 -23.17
C LYS A 341 3.45 -10.16 -23.08
N TYR A 342 3.17 -10.86 -24.17
CA TYR A 342 3.25 -12.31 -24.21
C TYR A 342 4.06 -12.77 -25.42
N SER A 343 4.83 -13.83 -25.23
CA SER A 343 5.36 -14.65 -26.32
C SER A 343 5.46 -16.12 -25.89
N LEU A 344 5.45 -17.04 -26.85
CA LEU A 344 5.67 -18.47 -26.56
C LEU A 344 7.02 -18.76 -25.90
N ALA A 345 8.04 -17.91 -26.10
CA ALA A 345 9.38 -18.10 -25.57
C ALA A 345 9.54 -17.56 -24.14
N GLU A 346 8.90 -16.43 -23.83
CA GLU A 346 9.11 -15.69 -22.58
C GLU A 346 7.92 -15.77 -21.62
N GLY A 347 6.78 -16.29 -22.08
CA GLY A 347 5.54 -16.29 -21.32
C GLY A 347 4.91 -14.90 -21.18
N LEU A 348 4.03 -14.75 -20.19
CA LEU A 348 3.34 -13.51 -19.89
C LEU A 348 4.20 -12.60 -19.00
N ASN A 349 4.37 -11.36 -19.43
CA ASN A 349 4.97 -10.28 -18.68
C ASN A 349 3.98 -9.13 -18.55
N VAL A 350 4.03 -8.46 -17.40
CA VAL A 350 3.15 -7.35 -17.07
C VAL A 350 4.01 -6.14 -16.70
N ALA A 351 3.62 -4.96 -17.16
CA ALA A 351 4.20 -3.69 -16.74
C ALA A 351 3.09 -2.73 -16.32
N PHE A 352 3.30 -1.99 -15.24
CA PHE A 352 2.37 -0.98 -14.76
C PHE A 352 2.86 0.42 -15.11
N ASP A 353 1.93 1.30 -15.45
CA ASP A 353 2.17 2.73 -15.64
C ASP A 353 1.14 3.56 -14.87
N TRP A 354 1.52 4.78 -14.51
CA TRP A 354 0.66 5.70 -13.78
C TRP A 354 0.98 7.15 -14.16
N SER A 355 -0.02 8.01 -14.00
CA SER A 355 0.12 9.45 -14.23
C SER A 355 -0.94 10.22 -13.47
N GLU A 356 -0.77 11.54 -13.36
CA GLU A 356 -1.76 12.44 -12.75
C GLU A 356 -2.12 12.05 -11.31
N ILE A 357 -1.12 11.57 -10.54
CA ILE A 357 -1.30 11.19 -9.14
C ILE A 357 -1.66 12.42 -8.30
N GLN A 358 -2.73 12.27 -7.51
CA GLN A 358 -3.24 13.26 -6.58
C GLN A 358 -3.54 12.61 -5.24
N PHE A 359 -3.44 13.41 -4.18
CA PHE A 359 -3.84 13.03 -2.83
C PHE A 359 -4.97 13.97 -2.43
N GLU A 360 -6.14 13.41 -2.18
CA GLU A 360 -7.35 14.18 -1.93
C GLU A 360 -8.24 13.48 -0.92
N ALA A 361 -9.23 14.19 -0.39
CA ALA A 361 -10.22 13.60 0.50
C ALA A 361 -10.90 12.37 -0.14
N CYS A 362 -11.23 11.39 0.67
CA CYS A 362 -11.95 10.22 0.22
C CYS A 362 -13.34 10.61 -0.26
N LYS A 363 -13.73 10.08 -1.41
CA LYS A 363 -15.01 10.41 -2.05
C LYS A 363 -15.68 9.15 -2.55
N ASN A 364 -17.00 9.13 -2.47
CA ASN A 364 -17.84 8.26 -3.28
C ASN A 364 -18.72 9.15 -4.16
N LEU A 365 -18.47 9.08 -5.48
CA LEU A 365 -19.02 10.05 -6.44
C LEU A 365 -18.58 11.48 -6.09
N GLU A 366 -19.50 12.30 -5.58
CA GLU A 366 -19.26 13.69 -5.20
C GLU A 366 -19.30 13.92 -3.68
N GLU A 367 -19.65 12.91 -2.89
CA GLU A 367 -19.75 13.01 -1.44
C GLU A 367 -18.40 12.64 -0.79
N GLU A 368 -17.92 13.53 0.07
CA GLU A 368 -16.75 13.27 0.92
C GLU A 368 -17.14 12.28 2.01
N LEU A 369 -16.32 11.24 2.18
CA LEU A 369 -16.54 10.17 3.14
C LEU A 369 -15.49 10.22 4.24
N ASP A 370 -15.90 9.90 5.46
CA ASP A 370 -14.94 9.61 6.52
C ASP A 370 -14.22 8.27 6.29
N LEU A 371 -13.24 7.97 7.14
CA LEU A 371 -12.41 6.78 6.95
C LEU A 371 -13.20 5.49 7.06
N VAL A 372 -14.17 5.40 7.97
CA VAL A 372 -14.96 4.18 8.15
C VAL A 372 -15.91 4.01 6.98
N GLU A 373 -16.59 5.08 6.55
CA GLU A 373 -17.49 5.08 5.39
C GLU A 373 -16.75 4.67 4.11
N TYR A 374 -15.58 5.27 3.86
CA TYR A 374 -14.75 4.90 2.71
C TYR A 374 -14.25 3.45 2.80
N PHE A 375 -13.88 3.00 4.00
CA PHE A 375 -13.46 1.63 4.21
C PHE A 375 -14.60 0.64 3.90
N SER A 376 -15.82 0.91 4.37
CA SER A 376 -16.99 0.06 4.14
C SER A 376 -17.34 -0.12 2.65
N VAL A 377 -17.11 0.88 1.81
CA VAL A 377 -17.36 0.77 0.36
C VAL A 377 -16.21 0.15 -0.43
N THR A 378 -15.00 0.12 0.13
CA THR A 378 -13.79 -0.38 -0.56
C THR A 378 -13.34 -1.77 -0.12
N THR A 379 -13.85 -2.28 1.01
CA THR A 379 -13.40 -3.56 1.60
C THR A 379 -14.56 -4.52 1.88
N ASN A 380 -14.24 -5.68 2.44
CA ASN A 380 -15.25 -6.63 2.90
C ASN A 380 -15.73 -6.34 4.33
N THR A 381 -16.93 -6.83 4.64
CA THR A 381 -17.61 -6.62 5.93
C THR A 381 -16.86 -7.19 7.14
N SER A 382 -15.93 -8.13 6.95
CA SER A 382 -15.15 -8.68 8.06
C SER A 382 -14.06 -7.73 8.54
N LYS A 383 -13.36 -7.05 7.62
CA LYS A 383 -12.36 -6.05 7.97
C LYS A 383 -13.03 -4.82 8.55
N GLU A 384 -14.16 -4.42 7.98
CA GLU A 384 -14.96 -3.28 8.47
C GLU A 384 -15.30 -3.41 9.95
N LYS A 385 -15.84 -4.57 10.36
CA LYS A 385 -16.13 -4.88 11.78
C LYS A 385 -14.91 -4.85 12.70
N ARG A 386 -13.70 -4.97 12.16
CA ARG A 386 -12.47 -4.85 12.95
C ARG A 386 -12.05 -3.39 13.04
N LEU A 387 -12.14 -2.61 11.96
CA LEU A 387 -11.85 -1.18 11.97
C LEU A 387 -12.78 -0.43 12.92
N THR A 388 -14.06 -0.78 12.96
CA THR A 388 -15.05 -0.13 13.87
C THR A 388 -14.83 -0.41 15.36
N LYS A 389 -13.85 -1.26 15.71
CA LYS A 389 -13.37 -1.40 17.10
C LYS A 389 -12.37 -0.30 17.48
N HIS A 390 -11.75 0.32 16.49
CA HIS A 390 -10.76 1.38 16.64
C HIS A 390 -11.34 2.76 16.30
N ILE A 391 -12.34 2.81 15.42
CA ILE A 391 -13.10 4.03 15.10
C ILE A 391 -14.57 3.76 15.38
N VAL A 392 -15.05 4.20 16.54
CA VAL A 392 -16.29 3.69 17.15
C VAL A 392 -17.56 4.41 16.72
N GLY A 393 -17.42 5.53 16.02
CA GLY A 393 -18.51 6.42 15.64
C GLY A 393 -18.77 7.50 16.70
N ALA A 394 -19.48 8.54 16.28
CA ALA A 394 -19.81 9.70 17.12
C ALA A 394 -20.59 9.30 18.39
N ASP A 395 -20.26 9.95 19.50
CA ASP A 395 -20.85 9.76 20.83
C ASP A 395 -20.73 8.33 21.37
N GLN A 396 -19.79 7.53 20.84
CA GLN A 396 -19.59 6.13 21.27
C GLN A 396 -18.39 5.94 22.21
N CYS A 397 -17.60 6.98 22.51
CA CYS A 397 -16.44 6.82 23.38
C CYS A 397 -16.78 6.24 24.76
N HIS A 398 -17.82 6.74 25.42
CA HIS A 398 -18.21 6.25 26.74
C HIS A 398 -18.59 4.74 26.71
N SER A 399 -19.34 4.33 25.69
CA SER A 399 -19.74 2.93 25.47
C SER A 399 -18.53 2.04 25.17
N ALA A 400 -17.61 2.51 24.32
CA ALA A 400 -16.40 1.82 23.94
C ALA A 400 -15.47 1.62 25.15
N THR A 401 -15.20 2.68 25.91
CA THR A 401 -14.33 2.62 27.09
C THR A 401 -14.92 1.74 28.18
N THR A 402 -16.23 1.83 28.44
CA THR A 402 -16.89 0.97 29.43
C THR A 402 -16.75 -0.51 29.09
N LYS A 403 -16.93 -0.87 27.81
CA LYS A 403 -16.72 -2.24 27.33
C LYS A 403 -15.27 -2.69 27.48
N PHE A 404 -14.31 -1.80 27.16
CA PHE A 404 -12.89 -2.08 27.31
C PHE A 404 -12.52 -2.31 28.79
N LEU A 405 -12.88 -1.41 29.69
CA LEU A 405 -12.62 -1.56 31.12
C LEU A 405 -13.21 -2.85 31.69
N TYR A 406 -14.44 -3.21 31.29
CA TYR A 406 -15.06 -4.47 31.69
C TYR A 406 -14.23 -5.68 31.23
N SER A 407 -13.68 -5.63 30.01
CA SER A 407 -12.81 -6.70 29.50
C SER A 407 -11.47 -6.82 30.24
N GLU A 408 -11.00 -5.72 30.85
CA GLU A 408 -9.83 -5.71 31.74
C GLU A 408 -10.19 -6.05 33.21
N GLY A 409 -11.44 -6.42 33.48
CA GLY A 409 -11.91 -6.77 34.83
C GLY A 409 -12.16 -5.55 35.73
N LEU A 410 -12.37 -4.38 35.13
CA LEU A 410 -12.59 -3.12 35.81
C LEU A 410 -14.01 -2.61 35.57
N GLN A 411 -14.53 -1.88 36.55
CA GLN A 411 -15.82 -1.22 36.44
C GLN A 411 -15.63 0.27 36.72
N ARG A 412 -16.18 1.10 35.84
CA ARG A 412 -16.29 2.53 36.09
C ARG A 412 -17.40 2.77 37.09
N LEU A 413 -17.09 3.51 38.15
CA LEU A 413 -18.10 4.04 39.06
C LEU A 413 -18.42 5.46 38.60
N ASP A 414 -19.57 5.63 37.95
CA ASP A 414 -20.08 6.96 37.62
C ASP A 414 -20.64 7.59 38.90
N PHE A 415 -19.86 8.47 39.50
CA PHE A 415 -20.35 9.30 40.60
C PHE A 415 -21.22 10.41 39.99
N GLN A 416 -22.53 10.31 40.23
CA GLN A 416 -23.53 11.31 39.83
C GLN A 416 -23.32 12.65 40.54
#